data_AF-A0A2H1EBN4-F1
#
_entry.id   AF-A0A2H1EBN4-F1
#
_cell.length_a   1.000
_cell.length_b   1.000
_cell.length_c   1.000
_cell.angle_alpha   90.00
_cell.angle_beta   90.00
_cell.angle_gamma   90.00
#
_symmetry.space_group_name_H-M   'P 1'
#
loop_
_entity.id
_entity.type
_entity.pdbx_description
1 polymer ?
#
loop_
_entity_poly.entity_id
_entity_poly.type
_entity_poly.pdbx_seq_one_letter_code
_entity_poly.pdbx_strand_id
1 'polypeptide(L)'
;MFPLSIKFQAFIPKSLGKPLLSYFENTNRFKLLDNKEEFIRQLSSFDIEKHTWLPEPGSLSNYYATDNVEMFHHHSEHSTRLAINAEIDLTKIGNYNSESELFKHKRHKKQGDNNTQHSGLSHQVKAYIKRIPFYDDTPRASNKDMYIGVCSELHSDRSDEAPLDISISNSKRHSFSDKGNDTTKIKVSASAGYPFAEPFSPNIDFELGIELFKNLSNKSINIEVKGWHNDFPAYELIIADRVVYTHNPSDYGYTGPGFGNLTKSRDFYKTNTISLNDWEVRGLKEKTKFGW
;
A
#
# COMPACT_ATOMS: atom_id res chain seq x y z
N MET A 1 17.96 10.41 22.25
CA MET A 1 16.51 10.43 21.97
C MET A 1 16.32 9.69 20.66
N PHE A 2 15.49 8.66 20.62
CA PHE A 2 15.23 7.93 19.38
C PHE A 2 14.38 8.81 18.45
N PRO A 3 14.62 8.75 17.13
CA PRO A 3 13.76 9.45 16.17
C PRO A 3 12.33 8.92 16.29
N LEU A 4 11.36 9.81 16.16
CA LEU A 4 9.96 9.45 16.06
C LEU A 4 9.69 8.92 14.65
N SER A 5 9.28 7.65 14.52
CA SER A 5 8.87 7.09 13.22
C SER A 5 7.41 7.43 12.92
N ILE A 6 7.16 7.91 11.70
CA ILE A 6 5.82 8.06 11.12
C ILE A 6 5.81 7.30 9.80
N LYS A 7 4.93 6.30 9.69
CA LYS A 7 4.78 5.50 8.48
C LYS A 7 3.34 5.58 7.98
N PHE A 8 3.17 5.73 6.68
CA PHE A 8 1.88 5.54 6.02
C PHE A 8 2.07 4.59 4.85
N GLN A 9 1.26 3.55 4.78
CA GLN A 9 1.43 2.47 3.82
C GLN A 9 0.12 2.06 3.19
N ALA A 10 0.18 1.69 1.92
CA ALA A 10 -0.87 1.09 1.13
C ALA A 10 -0.43 -0.30 0.68
N PHE A 11 -1.33 -1.28 0.79
CA PHE A 11 -1.09 -2.68 0.40
C PHE A 11 -2.41 -3.41 0.17
N ILE A 12 -2.38 -4.51 -0.55
CA ILE A 12 -3.55 -5.39 -0.71
C ILE A 12 -3.50 -6.49 0.35
N PRO A 13 -4.46 -6.56 1.29
CA PRO A 13 -4.45 -7.59 2.32
C PRO A 13 -4.58 -8.98 1.72
N LYS A 14 -3.77 -9.93 2.18
CA LYS A 14 -3.89 -11.34 1.78
C LYS A 14 -5.28 -11.91 2.08
N SER A 15 -5.92 -11.45 3.17
CA SER A 15 -7.29 -11.85 3.53
C SER A 15 -8.34 -11.51 2.48
N LEU A 16 -8.05 -10.59 1.56
CA LEU A 16 -8.97 -10.22 0.50
C LEU A 16 -9.00 -11.25 -0.63
N GLY A 17 -7.88 -11.91 -0.89
CA GLY A 17 -7.75 -12.91 -1.93
C GLY A 17 -8.08 -14.32 -1.45
N LYS A 18 -8.06 -15.26 -2.38
CA LYS A 18 -8.18 -16.70 -2.10
C LYS A 18 -7.35 -17.52 -3.08
N PRO A 19 -7.13 -18.83 -2.83
CA PRO A 19 -6.46 -19.70 -3.78
C PRO A 19 -7.16 -19.69 -5.15
N LEU A 20 -6.41 -19.83 -6.24
CA LEU A 20 -6.96 -19.81 -7.61
C LEU A 20 -8.02 -20.89 -7.80
N LEU A 21 -7.78 -22.09 -7.26
CA LEU A 21 -8.71 -23.21 -7.36
C LEU A 21 -10.12 -22.86 -6.87
N SER A 22 -10.23 -22.05 -5.81
CA SER A 22 -11.50 -21.62 -5.22
C SER A 22 -12.36 -20.74 -6.14
N TYR A 23 -11.82 -20.28 -7.28
CA TYR A 23 -12.61 -19.58 -8.31
C TYR A 23 -13.28 -20.52 -9.31
N PHE A 24 -12.83 -21.78 -9.39
CA PHE A 24 -13.31 -22.73 -10.41
C PHE A 24 -14.09 -23.90 -9.84
N GLU A 25 -13.72 -24.37 -8.64
CA GLU A 25 -14.16 -25.67 -8.09
C GLU A 25 -15.69 -25.86 -8.00
N ASN A 26 -16.43 -24.76 -7.82
CA ASN A 26 -17.88 -24.77 -7.66
C ASN A 26 -18.65 -24.61 -8.98
N THR A 27 -17.97 -24.45 -10.12
CA THR A 27 -18.62 -24.29 -11.41
C THR A 27 -19.01 -25.65 -12.02
N ASN A 28 -20.16 -25.72 -12.69
CA ASN A 28 -20.57 -26.96 -13.39
C ASN A 28 -19.56 -27.37 -14.46
N ARG A 29 -18.94 -26.38 -15.13
CA ARG A 29 -17.92 -26.63 -16.16
C ARG A 29 -16.66 -27.28 -15.59
N PHE A 30 -16.29 -26.95 -14.34
CA PHE A 30 -15.14 -27.55 -13.68
C PHE A 30 -15.31 -29.06 -13.42
N LYS A 31 -16.55 -29.51 -13.19
CA LYS A 31 -16.88 -30.93 -13.01
C LYS A 31 -16.76 -31.73 -14.32
N LEU A 32 -16.81 -31.05 -15.46
CA LEU A 32 -16.81 -31.63 -16.81
C LEU A 32 -15.47 -31.45 -17.53
N LEU A 33 -14.40 -31.11 -16.80
CA LEU A 33 -13.09 -30.88 -17.39
C LEU A 33 -12.42 -32.19 -17.82
N ASP A 34 -11.98 -32.25 -19.06
CA ASP A 34 -11.24 -33.41 -19.60
C ASP A 34 -9.81 -33.48 -19.03
N ASN A 35 -9.18 -32.32 -18.77
CA ASN A 35 -7.83 -32.21 -18.19
C ASN A 35 -7.85 -31.77 -16.72
N LYS A 36 -8.87 -32.19 -15.96
CA LYS A 36 -9.14 -31.69 -14.59
C LYS A 36 -7.92 -31.77 -13.66
N GLU A 37 -7.25 -32.92 -13.61
CA GLU A 37 -6.11 -33.14 -12.71
C GLU A 37 -4.93 -32.22 -13.04
N GLU A 38 -4.61 -32.09 -14.33
CA GLU A 38 -3.54 -31.19 -14.80
C GLU A 38 -3.89 -29.73 -14.52
N PHE A 39 -5.15 -29.33 -14.72
CA PHE A 39 -5.58 -27.98 -14.41
C PHE A 39 -5.49 -27.68 -12.91
N ILE A 40 -5.92 -28.60 -12.04
CA ILE A 40 -5.74 -28.47 -10.58
C ILE A 40 -4.26 -28.33 -10.23
N ARG A 41 -3.39 -29.18 -10.81
CA ARG A 41 -1.94 -29.14 -10.57
C ARG A 41 -1.34 -27.78 -10.95
N GLN A 42 -1.74 -27.22 -12.09
CA GLN A 42 -1.29 -25.91 -12.55
C GLN A 42 -1.76 -24.79 -11.61
N LEU A 43 -3.05 -24.74 -11.27
CA LEU A 43 -3.58 -23.73 -10.34
C LEU A 43 -2.88 -23.80 -8.99
N SER A 44 -2.76 -25.01 -8.42
CA SER A 44 -2.09 -25.21 -7.14
C SER A 44 -0.61 -24.88 -7.18
N SER A 45 0.06 -25.01 -8.34
CA SER A 45 1.48 -24.63 -8.47
C SER A 45 1.72 -23.13 -8.33
N PHE A 46 0.71 -22.30 -8.58
CA PHE A 46 0.75 -20.86 -8.36
C PHE A 46 0.24 -20.44 -6.97
N ASP A 47 -0.52 -21.31 -6.30
CA ASP A 47 -1.00 -21.13 -4.92
C ASP A 47 0.08 -21.44 -3.86
N ILE A 48 1.32 -21.79 -4.25
CA ILE A 48 2.36 -22.25 -3.32
C ILE A 48 2.97 -21.06 -2.53
N GLU A 49 2.65 -21.06 -1.24
CA GLU A 49 3.30 -20.41 -0.08
C GLU A 49 3.20 -18.89 0.18
N LYS A 50 2.86 -18.00 -0.76
CA LYS A 50 2.92 -16.55 -0.42
C LYS A 50 1.85 -15.63 -0.98
N HIS A 51 0.92 -16.13 -1.80
CA HIS A 51 0.06 -15.24 -2.56
C HIS A 51 -1.38 -15.72 -2.55
N THR A 52 -2.29 -14.80 -2.27
CA THR A 52 -3.72 -14.97 -2.47
C THR A 52 -4.12 -14.21 -3.71
N TRP A 53 -5.00 -14.81 -4.51
CA TRP A 53 -5.35 -14.30 -5.81
C TRP A 53 -6.64 -13.51 -5.76
N LEU A 54 -6.73 -12.52 -6.63
CA LEU A 54 -7.88 -11.65 -6.83
C LEU A 54 -8.17 -11.54 -8.33
N PRO A 55 -9.43 -11.50 -8.77
CA PRO A 55 -9.75 -11.28 -10.17
C PRO A 55 -9.27 -9.89 -10.60
N GLU A 56 -8.66 -9.80 -11.76
CA GLU A 56 -8.25 -8.52 -12.32
C GLU A 56 -9.45 -7.70 -12.81
N PRO A 57 -9.48 -6.38 -12.56
CA PRO A 57 -10.56 -5.53 -13.04
C PRO A 57 -10.70 -5.62 -14.56
N GLY A 58 -11.94 -5.80 -15.05
CA GLY A 58 -12.21 -5.87 -16.49
C GLY A 58 -11.81 -7.18 -17.18
N SER A 59 -11.27 -8.16 -16.45
CA SER A 59 -10.93 -9.48 -16.98
C SER A 59 -11.72 -10.59 -16.29
N LEU A 60 -12.22 -11.55 -17.08
CA LEU A 60 -12.88 -12.76 -16.57
C LEU A 60 -11.91 -13.94 -16.45
N SER A 61 -10.63 -13.72 -16.74
CA SER A 61 -9.65 -14.81 -16.87
C SER A 61 -8.30 -14.47 -16.29
N ASN A 62 -8.02 -13.21 -15.99
CA ASN A 62 -6.78 -12.82 -15.34
C ASN A 62 -7.02 -12.71 -13.84
N TYR A 63 -6.05 -13.23 -13.10
CA TYR A 63 -5.98 -13.13 -11.66
C TYR A 63 -4.64 -12.51 -11.31
N TYR A 64 -4.67 -11.69 -10.28
CA TYR A 64 -3.50 -11.01 -9.80
C TYR A 64 -3.23 -11.42 -8.36
N ALA A 65 -1.97 -11.36 -7.97
CA ALA A 65 -1.57 -11.39 -6.58
C ALA A 65 -0.46 -10.39 -6.32
N THR A 66 -0.52 -9.79 -5.15
CA THR A 66 0.43 -8.78 -4.65
C THR A 66 0.46 -8.93 -3.15
N ASP A 67 1.56 -8.50 -2.54
CA ASP A 67 1.73 -8.25 -1.10
C ASP A 67 1.26 -9.41 -0.20
N ASN A 68 2.18 -10.18 0.37
CA ASN A 68 1.83 -11.19 1.38
C ASN A 68 1.64 -10.56 2.78
N VAL A 69 0.82 -9.52 2.85
CA VAL A 69 0.68 -8.64 4.01
C VAL A 69 -0.74 -8.75 4.56
N GLU A 70 -0.85 -8.83 5.89
CA GLU A 70 -2.13 -8.63 6.58
C GLU A 70 -2.07 -7.33 7.38
N MET A 71 -3.25 -6.76 7.58
CA MET A 71 -3.46 -5.59 8.41
C MET A 71 -3.01 -5.84 9.86
N PHE A 72 -2.53 -4.80 10.53
CA PHE A 72 -2.06 -4.78 11.93
C PHE A 72 -0.79 -5.57 12.24
N HIS A 73 -0.02 -6.00 11.24
CA HIS A 73 1.27 -6.64 11.46
C HIS A 73 2.44 -5.64 11.36
N HIS A 74 3.31 -5.64 12.36
CA HIS A 74 4.54 -4.84 12.42
C HIS A 74 5.55 -5.34 11.38
N HIS A 75 5.38 -4.96 10.12
CA HIS A 75 6.30 -5.39 9.07
C HIS A 75 7.55 -4.51 9.07
N SER A 76 8.71 -5.17 9.18
CA SER A 76 10.03 -4.55 9.00
C SER A 76 10.51 -4.62 7.54
N GLU A 77 9.77 -5.30 6.65
CA GLU A 77 10.17 -5.57 5.27
C GLU A 77 9.23 -4.92 4.24
N HIS A 78 9.85 -4.36 3.20
CA HIS A 78 9.27 -3.65 2.05
C HIS A 78 8.39 -4.55 1.18
N SER A 79 7.23 -4.94 1.69
CA SER A 79 6.24 -5.76 0.98
C SER A 79 4.94 -5.00 0.68
N THR A 80 4.94 -3.68 0.88
CA THR A 80 3.78 -2.79 0.72
C THR A 80 3.86 -2.04 -0.62
N ARG A 81 2.76 -2.05 -1.39
CA ARG A 81 2.60 -1.31 -2.66
C ARG A 81 3.12 0.12 -2.67
N LEU A 82 2.70 0.95 -1.70
CA LEU A 82 3.17 2.33 -1.60
C LEU A 82 3.36 2.67 -0.13
N ALA A 83 4.53 3.17 0.25
CA ALA A 83 4.76 3.53 1.64
C ALA A 83 5.69 4.73 1.79
N ILE A 84 5.42 5.51 2.83
CA ILE A 84 6.35 6.51 3.35
C ILE A 84 6.82 6.06 4.73
N ASN A 85 8.09 6.33 5.02
CA ASN A 85 8.65 6.13 6.34
C ASN A 85 9.53 7.33 6.68
N ALA A 86 9.01 8.22 7.52
CA ALA A 86 9.72 9.39 8.02
C ALA A 86 10.32 9.09 9.39
N GLU A 87 11.62 9.37 9.55
CA GLU A 87 12.30 9.40 10.83
C GLU A 87 12.46 10.84 11.30
N ILE A 88 11.65 11.24 12.27
CA ILE A 88 11.64 12.60 12.81
C ILE A 88 12.64 12.72 13.96
N ASP A 89 13.73 13.44 13.75
CA ASP A 89 14.50 14.04 14.84
C ASP A 89 13.69 15.17 15.51
N LEU A 90 13.29 14.94 16.75
CA LEU A 90 12.49 15.88 17.54
C LEU A 90 13.23 17.20 17.82
N THR A 91 14.57 17.20 17.78
CA THR A 91 15.37 18.41 17.98
C THR A 91 15.24 19.38 16.80
N LYS A 92 14.98 18.86 15.60
CA LYS A 92 14.87 19.62 14.36
C LYS A 92 13.46 20.15 14.06
N ILE A 93 12.46 19.81 14.87
CA ILE A 93 11.12 20.40 14.72
C ILE A 93 11.22 21.93 14.79
N GLY A 94 10.72 22.60 13.75
CA GLY A 94 10.84 24.03 13.47
C GLY A 94 11.99 24.41 12.52
N ASN A 95 12.92 23.50 12.20
CA ASN A 95 14.17 23.82 11.50
C ASN A 95 14.55 22.78 10.42
N TYR A 96 13.60 21.97 9.93
CA TYR A 96 13.89 21.05 8.82
C TYR A 96 14.07 21.79 7.50
N ASN A 97 15.16 21.52 6.79
CA ASN A 97 15.49 22.23 5.54
C ASN A 97 15.50 21.32 4.31
N SER A 98 15.52 20.00 4.49
CA SER A 98 15.56 19.05 3.37
C SER A 98 14.83 17.73 3.67
N GLU A 99 14.33 17.10 2.61
CA GLU A 99 13.62 15.82 2.66
C GLU A 99 14.50 14.66 3.12
N SER A 100 15.79 14.69 2.75
CA SER A 100 16.76 13.64 3.09
C SER A 100 17.03 13.55 4.60
N GLU A 101 16.66 14.57 5.37
CA GLU A 101 16.70 14.55 6.82
C GLU A 101 15.57 13.72 7.44
N LEU A 102 14.46 13.54 6.72
CA LEU A 102 13.26 12.83 7.16
C LEU A 102 13.16 11.44 6.55
N PHE A 103 13.41 11.33 5.25
CA PHE A 103 13.21 10.11 4.47
C PHE A 103 14.56 9.50 4.12
N LYS A 104 14.98 8.50 4.91
CA LYS A 104 16.24 7.77 4.67
C LYS A 104 15.95 6.50 3.87
N HIS A 105 16.15 6.54 2.56
CA HIS A 105 16.00 5.35 1.71
C HIS A 105 17.37 4.79 1.29
N LYS A 106 17.51 3.46 1.30
CA LYS A 106 18.67 2.78 0.69
C LYS A 106 18.47 2.74 -0.82
N ARG A 107 19.48 3.17 -1.59
CA ARG A 107 19.50 3.09 -3.05
C ARG A 107 19.52 1.62 -3.49
N HIS A 108 18.41 1.09 -4.00
CA HIS A 108 18.38 -0.26 -4.57
C HIS A 108 18.88 -0.22 -6.02
N LYS A 109 19.92 -1.00 -6.32
CA LYS A 109 20.52 -1.07 -7.66
C LYS A 109 19.54 -1.71 -8.66
N LYS A 110 18.74 -0.88 -9.34
CA LYS A 110 18.52 -0.86 -10.81
C LYS A 110 17.35 0.01 -11.29
N GLN A 111 16.52 0.55 -10.40
CA GLN A 111 15.56 1.62 -10.69
C GLN A 111 15.09 2.18 -9.35
N GLY A 112 15.58 3.36 -9.01
CA GLY A 112 15.27 4.00 -7.74
C GLY A 112 16.34 4.98 -7.33
N ASP A 113 16.16 6.25 -7.69
CA ASP A 113 16.94 7.33 -7.09
C ASP A 113 16.50 7.58 -5.64
N ASN A 114 17.28 8.37 -4.91
CA ASN A 114 16.95 8.75 -3.53
C ASN A 114 15.51 9.29 -3.49
N ASN A 115 14.69 8.81 -2.54
CA ASN A 115 13.29 9.17 -2.33
C ASN A 115 12.26 8.57 -3.32
N THR A 116 12.62 7.52 -4.07
CA THR A 116 11.64 6.78 -4.87
C THR A 116 10.81 5.81 -4.02
N GLN A 117 9.53 5.71 -4.34
CA GLN A 117 8.65 4.67 -3.85
C GLN A 117 9.20 3.30 -4.32
N HIS A 118 8.93 2.24 -3.57
CA HIS A 118 9.25 0.88 -3.99
C HIS A 118 8.05 -0.04 -3.74
N SER A 119 7.17 -0.18 -4.72
CA SER A 119 6.17 -1.26 -4.72
C SER A 119 6.86 -2.61 -4.81
N GLY A 120 6.27 -3.62 -4.16
CA GLY A 120 6.68 -5.02 -4.33
C GLY A 120 6.45 -5.52 -5.76
N LEU A 121 7.03 -6.70 -6.08
CA LEU A 121 6.67 -7.39 -7.32
C LEU A 121 5.20 -7.81 -7.26
N SER A 122 4.43 -7.43 -8.27
CA SER A 122 3.09 -7.95 -8.51
C SER A 122 3.18 -9.15 -9.43
N HIS A 123 2.22 -10.06 -9.31
CA HIS A 123 2.12 -11.25 -10.13
C HIS A 123 0.76 -11.32 -10.82
N GLN A 124 0.73 -11.84 -12.05
CA GLN A 124 -0.49 -12.11 -12.81
C GLN A 124 -0.45 -13.53 -13.38
N VAL A 125 -1.61 -14.19 -13.39
CA VAL A 125 -1.82 -15.46 -14.07
C VAL A 125 -3.13 -15.41 -14.83
N LYS A 126 -3.18 -16.02 -16.00
CA LYS A 126 -4.42 -16.22 -16.76
C LYS A 126 -4.94 -17.63 -16.54
N ALA A 127 -6.14 -17.76 -15.99
CA ALA A 127 -6.81 -19.04 -15.76
C ALA A 127 -8.27 -18.99 -16.21
N TYR A 128 -8.73 -19.96 -17.00
CA TYR A 128 -10.13 -20.04 -17.45
C TYR A 128 -10.52 -21.44 -17.91
N ILE A 129 -11.83 -21.70 -17.98
CA ILE A 129 -12.38 -22.92 -18.56
C ILE A 129 -12.86 -22.64 -19.99
N LYS A 130 -12.23 -23.28 -20.97
CA LYS A 130 -12.56 -23.17 -22.40
C LYS A 130 -13.51 -24.29 -22.80
N ARG A 131 -14.62 -23.94 -23.45
CA ARG A 131 -15.49 -24.90 -24.16
C ARG A 131 -14.86 -25.25 -25.51
N ILE A 132 -14.76 -26.54 -25.80
CA ILE A 132 -14.37 -27.06 -27.12
C ILE A 132 -15.66 -27.51 -27.80
N PRO A 133 -16.09 -26.83 -28.88
CA PRO A 133 -17.25 -27.28 -29.64
C PRO A 133 -16.93 -28.63 -30.29
N PHE A 134 -17.78 -29.61 -30.03
CA PHE A 134 -17.74 -30.89 -30.74
C PHE A 134 -18.57 -30.77 -32.01
N TYR A 135 -17.92 -30.87 -33.17
CA TYR A 135 -18.61 -30.98 -34.46
C TYR A 135 -18.71 -32.46 -34.80
N ASP A 136 -19.93 -33.00 -34.73
CA ASP A 136 -20.24 -34.29 -35.31
C ASP A 136 -20.48 -34.10 -36.82
N ASP A 137 -20.22 -35.11 -37.65
CA ASP A 137 -20.49 -35.08 -39.11
C ASP A 137 -22.01 -35.05 -39.44
N THR A 138 -22.86 -34.71 -38.47
CA THR A 138 -24.31 -34.61 -38.60
C THR A 138 -24.81 -33.22 -38.15
N PRO A 139 -25.83 -32.64 -38.82
CA PRO A 139 -26.27 -31.26 -38.62
C PRO A 139 -27.08 -31.04 -37.33
N ARG A 140 -26.94 -31.90 -36.32
CA ARG A 140 -27.50 -31.71 -34.98
C ARG A 140 -26.36 -31.47 -34.00
N ALA A 141 -26.37 -30.31 -33.36
CA ALA A 141 -25.49 -30.02 -32.24
C ALA A 141 -25.55 -31.18 -31.24
N SER A 142 -24.44 -31.91 -31.10
CA SER A 142 -24.35 -32.95 -30.08
C SER A 142 -24.35 -32.29 -28.70
N ASN A 143 -25.02 -32.87 -27.72
CA ASN A 143 -25.05 -32.37 -26.34
C ASN A 143 -23.74 -32.61 -25.57
N LYS A 144 -22.64 -33.01 -26.25
CA LYS A 144 -21.35 -33.29 -25.63
C LYS A 144 -20.42 -32.09 -25.79
N ASP A 145 -20.67 -31.06 -24.99
CA ASP A 145 -19.69 -30.00 -24.81
C ASP A 145 -18.47 -30.55 -24.07
N MET A 146 -17.30 -30.49 -24.70
CA MET A 146 -16.02 -30.77 -24.07
C MET A 146 -15.49 -29.50 -23.40
N TYR A 147 -14.82 -29.64 -22.26
CA TYR A 147 -14.27 -28.51 -21.52
C TYR A 147 -12.81 -28.79 -21.13
N ILE A 148 -11.95 -27.80 -21.35
CA ILE A 148 -10.56 -27.83 -20.87
C ILE A 148 -10.27 -26.64 -19.96
N GLY A 149 -9.54 -26.87 -18.89
CA GLY A 149 -8.94 -25.83 -18.06
C GLY A 149 -7.68 -25.33 -18.74
N VAL A 150 -7.53 -24.00 -18.80
CA VAL A 150 -6.36 -23.33 -19.35
C VAL A 150 -5.76 -22.48 -18.26
N CYS A 151 -4.46 -22.65 -18.01
CA CYS A 151 -3.67 -21.80 -17.13
C CYS A 151 -2.40 -21.36 -17.86
N SER A 152 -2.08 -20.07 -17.84
CA SER A 152 -0.85 -19.52 -18.43
C SER A 152 0.30 -19.50 -17.43
N GLU A 153 1.49 -19.15 -17.92
CA GLU A 153 2.64 -18.87 -17.06
C GLU A 153 2.42 -17.64 -16.16
N LEU A 154 3.16 -17.61 -15.05
CA LEU A 154 3.21 -16.52 -14.09
C LEU A 154 3.96 -15.33 -14.69
N HIS A 155 3.29 -14.20 -14.78
CA HIS A 155 3.91 -12.93 -15.17
C HIS A 155 4.20 -12.13 -13.91
N SER A 156 5.36 -11.49 -13.84
CA SER A 156 5.78 -10.68 -12.68
C SER A 156 6.24 -9.32 -13.17
N ASP A 157 5.74 -8.25 -12.55
CA ASP A 157 6.04 -6.88 -12.94
C ASP A 157 5.93 -5.92 -11.74
N ARG A 158 6.46 -4.71 -11.87
CA ARG A 158 6.37 -3.65 -10.86
C ARG A 158 5.56 -2.48 -11.41
N SER A 159 4.86 -1.79 -10.52
CA SER A 159 4.16 -0.56 -10.89
C SER A 159 5.14 0.50 -11.36
N ASP A 160 4.76 1.25 -12.39
CA ASP A 160 5.39 2.54 -12.65
C ASP A 160 4.99 3.51 -11.53
N GLU A 161 6.00 4.06 -10.85
CA GLU A 161 5.85 4.89 -9.65
C GLU A 161 6.40 6.28 -9.91
N ALA A 162 5.58 7.30 -9.64
CA ALA A 162 6.08 8.67 -9.63
C ALA A 162 6.97 8.89 -8.38
N PRO A 163 8.01 9.74 -8.47
CA PRO A 163 8.71 10.20 -7.28
C PRO A 163 7.74 10.79 -6.25
N LEU A 164 8.03 10.64 -4.95
CA LEU A 164 7.24 11.31 -3.91
C LEU A 164 7.32 12.83 -4.10
N ASP A 165 6.17 13.50 -4.11
CA ASP A 165 6.12 14.95 -4.04
C ASP A 165 6.08 15.37 -2.57
N ILE A 166 7.14 16.02 -2.10
CA ILE A 166 7.33 16.36 -0.70
C ILE A 166 7.54 17.86 -0.57
N SER A 167 6.85 18.48 0.38
CA SER A 167 7.15 19.86 0.78
C SER A 167 7.23 19.99 2.28
N ILE A 168 8.23 20.76 2.74
CA ILE A 168 8.49 21.00 4.15
C ILE A 168 8.38 22.50 4.39
N SER A 169 7.65 22.87 5.43
CA SER A 169 7.60 24.26 5.89
C SER A 169 7.70 24.32 7.41
N ASN A 170 8.37 25.35 7.90
CA ASN A 170 8.51 25.60 9.33
C ASN A 170 7.79 26.89 9.69
N SER A 171 7.14 26.89 10.84
CA SER A 171 6.42 28.06 11.33
C SER A 171 6.45 28.15 12.85
N LYS A 172 5.98 29.29 13.35
CA LYS A 172 5.81 29.56 14.76
C LYS A 172 4.32 29.59 15.11
N ARG A 173 3.87 28.70 15.99
CA ARG A 173 2.48 28.57 16.45
C ARG A 173 2.26 29.30 17.78
N HIS A 174 3.25 29.38 18.66
CA HIS A 174 3.18 30.20 19.88
C HIS A 174 4.20 31.33 19.95
N SER A 175 3.80 32.46 20.51
CA SER A 175 4.65 33.64 20.70
C SER A 175 5.46 33.64 22.00
N PHE A 176 5.25 32.69 22.92
CA PHE A 176 5.56 32.89 24.34
C PHE A 176 6.91 32.37 24.88
N SER A 177 7.70 31.60 24.14
CA SER A 177 9.10 31.35 24.52
C SER A 177 9.90 30.74 23.38
N ASP A 178 11.14 31.20 23.24
CA ASP A 178 12.18 30.85 22.27
C ASP A 178 12.11 31.56 20.91
N LYS A 179 13.27 32.11 20.50
CA LYS A 179 13.51 32.66 19.16
C LYS A 179 13.55 31.48 18.19
N GLY A 180 12.63 31.43 17.24
CA GLY A 180 12.58 30.36 16.23
C GLY A 180 11.18 29.80 16.02
N ASN A 181 11.08 28.94 15.02
CA ASN A 181 9.89 28.16 14.70
C ASN A 181 9.76 26.99 15.70
N ASP A 182 8.52 26.63 16.04
CA ASP A 182 8.18 25.52 16.95
C ASP A 182 7.39 24.41 16.24
N THR A 183 7.09 24.61 14.96
CA THR A 183 6.22 23.77 14.16
C THR A 183 6.89 23.43 12.83
N THR A 184 6.79 22.17 12.42
CA THR A 184 7.15 21.70 11.08
C THR A 184 5.92 21.06 10.45
N LYS A 185 5.60 21.45 9.22
CA LYS A 185 4.59 20.80 8.38
C LYS A 185 5.29 20.09 7.23
N ILE A 186 4.97 18.83 7.04
CA ILE A 186 5.45 17.99 5.95
C ILE A 186 4.22 17.61 5.14
N LYS A 187 4.18 17.96 3.85
CA LYS A 187 3.20 17.41 2.91
C LYS A 187 3.87 16.36 2.06
N VAL A 188 3.17 15.26 1.82
CA VAL A 188 3.64 14.16 0.98
C VAL A 188 2.50 13.67 0.10
N SER A 189 2.74 13.58 -1.19
CA SER A 189 1.81 12.97 -2.14
C SER A 189 2.48 11.80 -2.88
N ALA A 190 1.70 10.77 -3.14
CA ALA A 190 2.14 9.55 -3.80
C ALA A 190 1.09 9.08 -4.81
N SER A 191 1.57 8.52 -5.92
CA SER A 191 0.74 7.95 -6.98
C SER A 191 1.50 6.81 -7.65
N ALA A 192 0.87 5.64 -7.76
CA ALA A 192 1.42 4.53 -8.53
C ALA A 192 0.35 3.77 -9.30
N GLY A 193 0.71 3.37 -10.52
CA GLY A 193 -0.15 2.59 -11.40
C GLY A 193 -0.35 1.16 -10.91
N TYR A 194 -1.27 0.46 -11.56
CA TYR A 194 -1.45 -0.97 -11.33
C TYR A 194 -0.84 -1.74 -12.53
N PRO A 195 0.18 -2.59 -12.32
CA PRO A 195 1.12 -2.96 -13.38
C PRO A 195 0.50 -3.79 -14.52
N PHE A 196 -0.65 -4.42 -14.27
CA PHE A 196 -1.26 -5.34 -15.24
C PHE A 196 -2.64 -4.93 -15.75
N ALA A 197 -3.21 -3.85 -15.22
CA ALA A 197 -4.59 -3.45 -15.52
C ALA A 197 -4.70 -2.09 -16.24
N GLU A 198 -3.58 -1.52 -16.69
CA GLU A 198 -3.56 -0.31 -17.52
C GLU A 198 -4.30 -0.53 -18.87
N PRO A 199 -5.09 0.46 -19.35
CA PRO A 199 -5.46 1.74 -18.75
C PRO A 199 -6.73 1.67 -17.88
N PHE A 200 -7.21 0.47 -17.57
CA PHE A 200 -8.50 0.23 -16.90
C PHE A 200 -8.42 0.26 -15.37
N SER A 201 -7.24 0.50 -14.82
CA SER A 201 -6.97 0.69 -13.40
C SER A 201 -6.38 2.08 -13.18
N PRO A 202 -7.15 3.02 -12.63
CA PRO A 202 -6.59 4.27 -12.14
C PRO A 202 -5.47 4.02 -11.12
N ASN A 203 -4.58 5.00 -10.97
CA ASN A 203 -3.51 4.95 -9.99
C ASN A 203 -4.06 4.82 -8.57
N ILE A 204 -3.23 4.27 -7.68
CA ILE A 204 -3.42 4.35 -6.24
C ILE A 204 -2.78 5.65 -5.79
N ASP A 205 -3.60 6.57 -5.31
CA ASP A 205 -3.21 7.91 -4.88
C ASP A 205 -3.44 8.12 -3.38
N PHE A 206 -2.55 8.91 -2.76
CA PHE A 206 -2.79 9.50 -1.45
C PHE A 206 -2.04 10.82 -1.27
N GLU A 207 -2.54 11.65 -0.37
CA GLU A 207 -1.87 12.86 0.14
C GLU A 207 -1.93 12.88 1.66
N LEU A 208 -0.84 13.32 2.27
CA LEU A 208 -0.68 13.48 3.72
C LEU A 208 -0.13 14.87 4.03
N GLY A 209 -0.75 15.54 5.00
CA GLY A 209 -0.22 16.68 5.72
C GLY A 209 0.07 16.29 7.16
N ILE A 210 1.35 16.19 7.50
CA ILE A 210 1.86 15.88 8.85
C ILE A 210 2.35 17.18 9.49
N GLU A 211 1.69 17.63 10.54
CA GLU A 211 2.11 18.77 11.35
C GLU A 211 2.67 18.30 12.69
N LEU A 212 3.90 18.72 12.98
CA LEU A 212 4.63 18.43 14.21
C LEU A 212 4.80 19.73 14.98
N PHE A 213 4.21 19.82 16.17
CA PHE A 213 4.31 20.99 17.02
C PHE A 213 5.01 20.64 18.35
N LYS A 214 6.13 21.32 18.61
CA LYS A 214 6.98 21.13 19.80
C LYS A 214 6.54 22.07 20.92
N ASN A 215 5.75 21.55 21.87
CA ASN A 215 5.26 22.29 23.04
C ASN A 215 6.08 21.97 24.30
N LEU A 216 7.24 22.62 24.43
CA LEU A 216 8.14 22.37 25.57
C LEU A 216 7.56 22.84 26.92
N SER A 217 6.64 23.80 26.93
CA SER A 217 5.99 24.29 28.14
C SER A 217 5.06 23.24 28.74
N ASN A 218 4.31 22.53 27.89
CA ASN A 218 3.45 21.42 28.31
C ASN A 218 4.17 20.06 28.26
N LYS A 219 5.49 20.07 28.06
CA LYS A 219 6.32 18.86 27.92
C LYS A 219 5.71 17.88 26.92
N SER A 220 5.35 18.33 25.72
CA SER A 220 4.75 17.48 24.70
C SER A 220 5.17 17.78 23.28
N ILE A 221 5.09 16.77 22.42
CA ILE A 221 5.07 16.92 20.96
C ILE A 221 3.68 16.54 20.48
N ASN A 222 3.01 17.49 19.82
CA ASN A 222 1.71 17.26 19.21
C ASN A 222 1.90 16.94 17.73
N ILE A 223 1.24 15.88 17.27
CA ILE A 223 1.31 15.37 15.91
C ILE A 223 -0.11 15.41 15.36
N GLU A 224 -0.32 16.16 14.29
CA GLU A 224 -1.59 16.20 13.57
C GLU A 224 -1.34 15.64 12.16
N VAL A 225 -2.08 14.61 11.76
CA VAL A 225 -2.02 14.05 10.40
C VAL A 225 -3.38 14.19 9.75
N LYS A 226 -3.44 14.96 8.66
CA LYS A 226 -4.60 15.11 7.77
C LYS A 226 -4.23 14.49 6.45
N GLY A 227 -5.15 13.83 5.78
CA GLY A 227 -4.86 13.30 4.47
C GLY A 227 -6.08 12.74 3.78
N TRP A 228 -5.87 12.29 2.56
CA TRP A 228 -6.84 11.54 1.80
C TRP A 228 -6.15 10.39 1.07
N HIS A 229 -6.90 9.35 0.76
CA HIS A 229 -6.46 8.23 -0.04
C HIS A 229 -7.63 7.65 -0.85
N ASN A 230 -7.38 6.82 -1.86
CA ASN A 230 -8.47 6.13 -2.56
C ASN A 230 -9.14 5.06 -1.67
N ASP A 231 -10.37 4.65 -1.98
CA ASP A 231 -11.09 3.62 -1.23
C ASP A 231 -10.47 2.21 -1.38
N PHE A 232 -9.50 2.04 -2.29
CA PHE A 232 -8.71 0.83 -2.48
C PHE A 232 -7.23 1.19 -2.75
N PRO A 233 -6.23 0.48 -2.18
CA PRO A 233 -6.32 -0.78 -1.43
C PRO A 233 -6.52 -0.55 0.09
N ALA A 234 -5.86 -1.32 0.96
CA ALA A 234 -5.85 -1.04 2.40
C ALA A 234 -4.79 0.00 2.75
N TYR A 235 -5.04 0.79 3.80
CA TYR A 235 -4.13 1.83 4.26
C TYR A 235 -3.92 1.78 5.77
N GLU A 236 -2.71 2.06 6.22
CA GLU A 236 -2.36 2.16 7.64
C GLU A 236 -1.45 3.36 7.92
N LEU A 237 -1.77 4.10 8.99
CA LEU A 237 -0.89 5.12 9.57
C LEU A 237 -0.35 4.59 10.90
N ILE A 238 0.97 4.61 11.03
CA ILE A 238 1.69 4.16 12.21
C ILE A 238 2.52 5.34 12.73
N ILE A 239 2.37 5.66 14.02
CA ILE A 239 3.14 6.71 14.70
C ILE A 239 3.76 6.10 15.95
N ALA A 240 5.08 6.19 16.09
CA ALA A 240 5.83 5.58 17.20
C ALA A 240 5.45 4.09 17.39
N ASP A 241 5.47 3.33 16.31
CA ASP A 241 5.12 1.90 16.24
C ASP A 241 3.68 1.53 16.62
N ARG A 242 2.81 2.54 16.86
CA ARG A 242 1.39 2.33 17.11
C ARG A 242 0.57 2.64 15.86
N VAL A 243 -0.30 1.71 15.47
CA VAL A 243 -1.31 1.96 14.44
C VAL A 243 -2.33 2.98 14.97
N VAL A 244 -2.47 4.12 14.29
CA VAL A 244 -3.37 5.22 14.66
C VAL A 244 -4.50 5.44 13.65
N TYR A 245 -4.34 4.96 12.42
CA TYR A 245 -5.38 4.92 11.40
C TYR A 245 -5.26 3.66 10.56
N THR A 246 -6.42 3.20 10.12
CA THR A 246 -6.62 1.97 9.37
C THR A 246 -7.79 2.12 8.43
N HIS A 247 -7.63 1.63 7.21
CA HIS A 247 -8.69 1.46 6.23
C HIS A 247 -8.58 0.07 5.61
N ASN A 248 -9.61 -0.75 5.77
CA ASN A 248 -9.72 -2.04 5.10
C ASN A 248 -10.78 -1.94 3.98
N PRO A 249 -10.45 -2.19 2.71
CA PRO A 249 -11.42 -2.11 1.62
C PRO A 249 -12.59 -3.10 1.79
N SER A 250 -12.38 -4.23 2.47
CA SER A 250 -13.44 -5.23 2.71
C SER A 250 -14.54 -4.72 3.65
N ASP A 251 -14.23 -3.81 4.59
CA ASP A 251 -15.22 -3.17 5.48
C ASP A 251 -16.25 -2.34 4.68
N TYR A 252 -15.92 -2.00 3.44
CA TYR A 252 -16.75 -1.24 2.50
C TYR A 252 -17.29 -2.10 1.35
N GLY A 253 -17.16 -3.43 1.44
CA GLY A 253 -17.68 -4.38 0.45
C GLY A 253 -16.84 -4.48 -0.82
N TYR A 254 -15.62 -3.94 -0.85
CA TYR A 254 -14.73 -4.09 -2.00
C TYR A 254 -13.97 -5.41 -1.91
N THR A 255 -13.95 -6.18 -3.00
CA THR A 255 -13.26 -7.47 -3.10
C THR A 255 -12.06 -7.41 -4.05
N GLY A 256 -11.64 -6.22 -4.47
CA GLY A 256 -10.61 -6.03 -5.48
C GLY A 256 -10.61 -4.58 -6.00
N PRO A 257 -9.70 -4.25 -6.92
CA PRO A 257 -9.60 -2.94 -7.51
C PRO A 257 -10.75 -2.75 -8.50
N GLY A 258 -11.11 -1.50 -8.77
CA GLY A 258 -12.10 -1.19 -9.79
C GLY A 258 -12.20 0.32 -9.99
N PHE A 259 -12.75 0.74 -11.12
CA PHE A 259 -12.89 2.16 -11.43
C PHE A 259 -13.56 2.96 -10.30
N GLY A 260 -14.59 2.40 -9.65
CA GLY A 260 -15.31 3.10 -8.58
C GLY A 260 -14.49 3.32 -7.32
N ASN A 261 -13.70 2.33 -6.85
CA ASN A 261 -12.98 2.44 -5.59
C ASN A 261 -11.56 3.01 -5.74
N LEU A 262 -10.97 2.92 -6.93
CA LEU A 262 -9.70 3.57 -7.25
C LEU A 262 -9.85 5.07 -7.56
N THR A 263 -11.06 5.58 -7.83
CA THR A 263 -11.30 7.02 -8.06
C THR A 263 -11.94 7.73 -6.88
N LYS A 264 -12.57 6.99 -5.96
CA LYS A 264 -13.23 7.56 -4.81
C LYS A 264 -12.22 7.87 -3.71
N SER A 265 -12.19 9.13 -3.29
CA SER A 265 -11.31 9.61 -2.22
C SER A 265 -11.98 9.49 -0.84
N ARG A 266 -11.16 9.26 0.18
CA ARG A 266 -11.52 9.21 1.58
C ARG A 266 -10.58 10.05 2.41
N ASP A 267 -11.13 11.08 3.04
CA ASP A 267 -10.40 11.92 3.99
C ASP A 267 -10.28 11.25 5.35
N PHE A 268 -9.18 11.54 6.05
CA PHE A 268 -9.00 11.18 7.44
C PHE A 268 -8.24 12.26 8.21
N TYR A 269 -8.45 12.25 9.52
CA TYR A 269 -7.73 13.11 10.45
C TYR A 269 -7.40 12.36 11.73
N LYS A 270 -6.13 12.42 12.14
CA LYS A 270 -5.64 11.84 13.39
C LYS A 270 -4.75 12.82 14.13
N THR A 271 -4.86 12.76 15.45
CA THR A 271 -3.96 13.45 16.36
C THR A 271 -3.26 12.44 17.26
N ASN A 272 -2.01 12.72 17.60
CA ASN A 272 -1.27 11.97 18.60
C ASN A 272 -0.42 12.94 19.42
N THR A 273 -0.27 12.66 20.71
CA THR A 273 0.55 13.48 21.61
C THR A 273 1.57 12.59 22.29
N ILE A 274 2.84 12.97 22.19
CA ILE A 274 3.94 12.33 22.90
C ILE A 274 4.28 13.20 24.11
N SER A 275 4.17 12.63 25.30
CA SER A 275 4.64 13.26 26.54
C SER A 275 6.15 13.16 26.66
N LEU A 276 6.77 14.24 27.09
CA LEU A 276 8.20 14.37 27.32
C LEU A 276 8.48 14.40 28.82
N ASN A 277 9.57 13.78 29.24
CA ASN A 277 10.10 13.94 30.58
C ASN A 277 11.01 15.19 30.69
N ASP A 278 11.38 15.55 31.93
CA ASP A 278 12.20 16.74 32.18
C ASP A 278 13.58 16.69 31.52
N TRP A 279 14.19 15.51 31.39
CA TRP A 279 15.48 15.35 30.73
C TRP A 279 15.37 15.55 29.21
N GLU A 280 14.31 15.06 28.60
CA GLU A 280 14.03 15.28 27.17
C GLU A 280 13.77 16.75 26.87
N VAL A 281 12.99 17.44 27.73
CA VAL A 281 12.75 18.87 27.59
C VAL A 281 14.06 19.67 27.70
N ARG A 282 14.92 19.33 28.67
CA ARG A 282 16.24 19.98 28.81
C ARG A 282 17.11 19.75 27.57
N GLY A 283 17.20 18.50 27.09
CA GLY A 283 17.99 18.16 25.90
C GLY A 283 17.51 18.88 24.64
N LEU A 284 16.20 19.04 24.46
CA LEU A 284 15.62 19.78 23.33
C LEU A 284 15.92 21.28 23.42
N LYS A 285 15.89 21.88 24.61
CA LYS A 285 16.23 23.30 24.82
C LYS A 285 17.71 23.59 24.56
N GLU A 286 18.61 22.74 25.06
CA GLU A 286 20.05 22.92 24.91
C GLU A 286 20.48 22.84 23.45
N LYS A 287 20.00 21.84 22.69
CA LYS A 287 20.34 21.71 21.27
C LYS A 287 19.81 22.85 20.39
N THR A 288 18.63 23.40 20.72
CA THR A 288 18.07 24.56 20.02
C THR A 288 18.93 25.83 20.24
N LYS A 289 19.63 25.93 21.37
CA LYS A 289 20.47 27.09 21.72
C LYS A 289 21.84 27.10 21.03
N PHE A 290 22.34 25.95 20.59
CA PHE A 290 23.71 25.79 20.08
C PHE A 290 23.83 25.46 18.59
N GLY A 291 22.73 25.47 17.82
CA GLY A 291 22.72 25.49 16.35
C GLY A 291 23.71 24.55 15.67
N TRP A 292 23.31 23.29 15.48
CA TRP A 292 23.96 22.36 14.55
C TRP A 292 22.92 21.82 13.58
#